data_AF-A0A930AHK6-F1
#
_entry.id   AF-A0A930AHK6-F1
#
_cell.length_a   1.000
_cell.length_b   1.000
_cell.length_c   1.000
_cell.angle_alpha   90.00
_cell.angle_beta   90.00
_cell.angle_gamma   90.00
#
_symmetry.space_group_name_H-M   'P 1'
#
loop_
_entity.id
_entity.type
_entity.pdbx_description
1 polymer ?
#
loop_
_entity_poly.entity_id
_entity_poly.type
_entity_poly.pdbx_seq_one_letter_code
_entity_poly.pdbx_strand_id
1 'polypeptide(L)'
;MVSQPTYSLVDMRLELDISMQTLQKSIQQLNDVLAPNIQIISKDDQLLLEVYDYTELEKILSGSLKKESDFNSSSKRIAYLLKRLIESTSPLLIDDLAEEVGVSRSTLNKDLKQVKSLAEKYFITISGKPNRGLEILGS
;
A
#
# COMPACT_ATOMS: atom_id res chain seq x y z
N MET A 1 4.60 9.32 33.26
CA MET A 1 5.14 8.58 32.11
C MET A 1 3.96 7.99 31.39
N VAL A 2 3.66 8.45 30.17
CA VAL A 2 2.60 7.84 29.35
C VAL A 2 3.11 6.45 28.98
N SER A 3 2.35 5.39 29.28
CA SER A 3 2.75 4.03 28.89
C SER A 3 2.89 3.99 27.38
N GLN A 4 4.12 3.76 26.89
CA GLN A 4 4.33 3.45 25.50
C GLN A 4 3.77 2.04 25.29
N PRO A 5 2.75 1.86 24.42
CA PRO A 5 2.18 0.54 24.20
C PRO A 5 3.28 -0.37 23.65
N THR A 6 3.55 -1.47 24.36
CA THR A 6 4.42 -2.53 23.89
C THR A 6 3.60 -3.69 23.35
N TYR A 7 4.12 -4.37 22.35
CA TYR A 7 3.50 -5.56 21.77
C TYR A 7 4.53 -6.63 21.47
N SER A 8 4.24 -7.88 21.78
CA SER A 8 5.15 -8.99 21.48
C SER A 8 5.34 -9.13 19.98
N LEU A 9 6.59 -9.11 19.55
CA LEU A 9 6.96 -9.23 18.15
C LEU A 9 6.57 -10.62 17.59
N VAL A 10 6.67 -11.65 18.43
CA VAL A 10 6.26 -13.02 18.09
C VAL A 10 4.75 -13.13 17.95
N ASP A 11 4.00 -12.54 18.88
CA ASP A 11 2.53 -12.61 18.85
C ASP A 11 1.99 -11.83 17.65
N MET A 12 2.55 -10.66 17.33
CA MET A 12 2.14 -9.90 16.14
C MET A 12 2.37 -10.68 14.85
N ARG A 13 3.50 -11.38 14.76
CA ARG A 13 3.80 -12.23 13.61
C ARG A 13 2.79 -13.36 13.46
N LEU A 14 2.43 -14.00 14.57
CA LEU A 14 1.48 -15.12 14.60
C LEU A 14 0.06 -14.65 14.24
N GLU A 15 -0.39 -13.54 14.81
CA GLU A 15 -1.73 -12.98 14.55
C GLU A 15 -1.91 -12.50 13.11
N LEU A 16 -0.87 -11.90 12.53
CA LEU A 16 -0.90 -11.44 11.15
C LEU A 16 -0.65 -12.58 10.13
N ASP A 17 -0.28 -13.78 10.60
CA ASP A 17 0.08 -14.94 9.79
C ASP A 17 1.15 -14.64 8.70
N ILE A 18 2.23 -13.97 9.11
CA ILE A 18 3.32 -13.57 8.20
C ILE A 18 4.70 -14.09 8.64
N SER A 19 5.67 -13.99 7.72
CA SER A 19 7.07 -14.25 8.03
C SER A 19 7.69 -13.11 8.85
N MET A 20 8.77 -13.41 9.57
CA MET A 20 9.53 -12.40 10.30
C MET A 20 10.07 -11.30 9.38
N GLN A 21 10.53 -11.68 8.20
CA GLN A 21 11.05 -10.75 7.20
C GLN A 21 9.95 -9.82 6.68
N THR A 22 8.74 -10.33 6.49
CA THR A 22 7.58 -9.52 6.08
C THR A 22 7.23 -8.52 7.18
N LEU A 23 7.19 -8.96 8.44
CA LEU A 23 6.89 -8.08 9.58
C LEU A 23 7.93 -6.95 9.69
N GLN A 24 9.22 -7.28 9.63
CA GLN A 24 10.30 -6.29 9.66
C GLN A 24 10.21 -5.28 8.51
N LYS A 25 9.90 -5.77 7.29
CA LYS A 25 9.73 -4.89 6.14
C LYS A 25 8.54 -3.96 6.31
N SER A 26 7.42 -4.44 6.84
CA SER A 26 6.24 -3.61 7.14
C SER A 26 6.54 -2.55 8.20
N ILE A 27 7.28 -2.89 9.25
CA ILE A 27 7.74 -1.93 10.28
C ILE A 27 8.63 -0.85 9.64
N GLN A 28 9.57 -1.23 8.77
CA GLN A 28 10.42 -0.26 8.09
C GLN A 28 9.59 0.69 7.21
N GLN A 29 8.66 0.16 6.43
CA GLN A 29 7.77 0.97 5.58
C GLN A 29 6.91 1.95 6.40
N LEU A 30 6.44 1.53 7.57
CA LEU A 30 5.72 2.42 8.47
C LEU A 30 6.65 3.52 9.02
N ASN A 31 7.85 3.17 9.45
CA ASN A 31 8.83 4.15 9.93
C ASN A 31 9.24 5.17 8.86
N ASP A 32 9.33 4.75 7.59
CA ASP A 32 9.64 5.65 6.47
C ASP A 32 8.57 6.75 6.29
N VAL A 33 7.32 6.49 6.68
CA VAL A 33 6.19 7.44 6.60
C VAL A 33 6.01 8.23 7.90
N LEU A 34 6.26 7.58 9.04
CA LEU A 34 5.96 8.10 10.37
C LEU A 34 7.08 8.95 10.97
N ALA A 35 8.33 8.70 10.57
CA ALA A 35 9.49 9.43 11.07
C ALA A 35 9.50 10.90 10.58
N PRO A 36 10.05 11.84 11.38
CA PRO A 36 10.66 11.63 12.69
C PRO A 36 9.67 11.64 13.86
N ASN A 37 8.39 11.93 13.61
CA ASN A 37 7.44 12.27 14.68
C ASN A 37 6.89 11.04 15.41
N ILE A 38 6.85 9.88 14.75
CA ILE A 38 6.41 8.60 15.30
C ILE A 38 7.35 7.49 14.80
N GLN A 39 7.74 6.56 15.67
CA GLN A 39 8.61 5.44 15.32
C GLN A 39 8.18 4.15 16.00
N ILE A 40 8.31 3.03 15.29
CA ILE A 40 8.16 1.67 15.82
C ILE A 40 9.56 1.08 15.99
N ILE A 41 9.92 0.74 17.22
CA ILE A 41 11.23 0.20 17.58
C ILE A 41 11.06 -1.22 18.09
N SER A 42 11.96 -2.12 17.70
CA SER A 42 12.03 -3.47 18.25
C SER A 42 13.10 -3.52 19.35
N LYS A 43 12.71 -3.92 20.57
CA LYS A 43 13.62 -4.10 21.71
C LYS A 43 13.17 -5.30 22.55
N ASP A 44 14.11 -6.21 22.85
CA ASP A 44 13.87 -7.38 23.71
C ASP A 44 12.62 -8.20 23.31
N ASP A 45 12.50 -8.51 22.01
CA ASP A 45 11.33 -9.17 21.39
C ASP A 45 9.98 -8.44 21.56
N GLN A 46 10.01 -7.17 21.93
CA GLN A 46 8.84 -6.29 21.99
C GLN A 46 8.96 -5.17 20.94
N LEU A 47 7.82 -4.86 20.33
CA LEU A 47 7.60 -3.68 19.52
C LEU A 47 7.12 -2.55 20.41
N LEU A 48 7.76 -1.40 20.32
CA LEU A 48 7.47 -0.18 21.06
C LEU A 48 7.09 0.92 20.07
N LEU A 49 5.96 1.59 20.32
CA LEU A 49 5.59 2.79 19.58
C LEU A 49 6.08 4.02 20.34
N GLU A 50 7.08 4.71 19.79
CA GLU A 50 7.55 6.00 20.27
C GLU A 50 6.85 7.14 19.54
N VAL A 51 6.25 8.03 20.31
CA VAL A 51 5.48 9.18 19.80
C VAL A 51 6.13 10.44 20.33
N TYR A 52 6.75 11.21 19.44
CA TYR A 52 7.40 12.48 19.74
C TYR A 52 6.43 13.66 19.57
N ASP A 53 5.43 13.52 18.69
CA ASP A 53 4.33 14.48 18.52
C ASP A 53 2.97 13.75 18.54
N TYR A 54 2.23 13.94 19.62
CA TYR A 54 0.89 13.36 19.78
C TYR A 54 -0.15 13.94 18.80
N THR A 55 0.05 15.17 18.33
CA THR A 55 -0.86 15.81 17.36
C THR A 55 -0.80 15.09 16.01
N GLU A 56 0.40 14.67 15.58
CA GLU A 56 0.56 13.87 14.37
C GLU A 56 -0.07 12.50 14.52
N LEU A 57 0.06 11.86 15.69
CA LEU A 57 -0.63 10.60 15.98
C LEU A 57 -2.15 10.76 15.88
N GLU A 58 -2.71 11.82 16.46
CA GLU A 58 -4.15 12.10 16.39
C GLU A 58 -4.63 12.33 14.96
N LYS A 59 -3.89 13.11 14.14
CA LYS A 59 -4.19 13.29 12.72
C LYS A 59 -4.21 11.94 11.99
N ILE A 60 -3.21 11.12 12.22
CA ILE A 60 -3.08 9.76 11.70
C ILE A 60 -4.28 8.88 12.06
N LEU A 61 -4.60 8.80 13.35
CA LEU A 61 -5.70 7.97 13.87
C LEU A 61 -7.07 8.47 13.40
N SER A 62 -7.22 9.78 13.21
CA SER A 62 -8.44 10.40 12.66
C SER A 62 -8.68 10.12 11.18
N GLY A 63 -7.75 9.44 10.48
CA GLY A 63 -7.99 8.89 9.14
C GLY A 63 -6.88 9.12 8.12
N SER A 64 -5.83 9.86 8.46
CA SER A 64 -4.73 10.10 7.52
C SER A 64 -3.93 8.84 7.19
N LEU A 65 -3.78 7.90 8.15
CA LEU A 65 -3.16 6.60 7.86
C LEU A 65 -3.97 5.77 6.85
N LYS A 66 -5.30 5.89 6.83
CA LYS A 66 -6.13 5.15 5.84
C LYS A 66 -5.85 5.63 4.42
N LYS A 67 -5.66 6.95 4.22
CA LYS A 67 -5.33 7.52 2.90
C LYS A 67 -3.95 7.10 2.40
N GLU A 68 -2.94 7.07 3.28
CA GLU A 68 -1.56 6.71 2.92
C GLU A 68 -1.34 5.18 2.80
N SER A 69 -2.02 4.37 3.62
CA SER A 69 -1.83 2.91 3.68
C SER A 69 -2.75 2.09 2.78
N ASP A 70 -3.78 2.69 2.17
CA ASP A 70 -4.78 1.95 1.39
C ASP A 70 -4.19 1.23 0.19
N PHE A 71 -3.04 1.69 -0.32
CA PHE A 71 -2.32 1.06 -1.41
C PHE A 71 -1.07 0.29 -1.02
N ASN A 72 -0.75 0.14 0.28
CA ASN A 72 0.35 -0.76 0.67
C ASN A 72 0.03 -2.24 0.40
N SER A 73 -1.25 -2.59 0.24
CA SER A 73 -1.68 -3.92 -0.22
C SER A 73 -1.79 -3.97 -1.74
N SER A 74 -1.07 -4.92 -2.36
CA SER A 74 -1.17 -5.21 -3.80
C SER A 74 -2.60 -5.53 -4.21
N SER A 75 -3.33 -6.32 -3.43
CA SER A 75 -4.73 -6.67 -3.73
C SER A 75 -5.65 -5.45 -3.75
N LYS A 76 -5.45 -4.48 -2.84
CA LYS A 76 -6.21 -3.23 -2.83
C LYS A 76 -5.85 -2.36 -4.05
N ARG A 77 -4.55 -2.25 -4.39
CA ARG A 77 -4.12 -1.55 -5.62
C ARG A 77 -4.72 -2.19 -6.87
N ILE A 78 -4.72 -3.51 -6.99
CA ILE A 78 -5.29 -4.23 -8.14
C ILE A 78 -6.79 -3.92 -8.28
N ALA A 79 -7.55 -4.00 -7.18
CA ALA A 79 -8.98 -3.68 -7.19
C ALA A 79 -9.23 -2.23 -7.63
N TYR A 80 -8.41 -1.29 -7.11
CA TYR A 80 -8.49 0.11 -7.49
C TYR A 80 -8.15 0.35 -8.95
N LEU A 81 -7.03 -0.19 -9.44
CA LEU A 81 -6.58 -0.03 -10.83
C LEU A 81 -7.60 -0.59 -11.81
N LEU A 82 -8.21 -1.74 -11.49
CA LEU A 82 -9.27 -2.32 -12.31
C LEU A 82 -10.50 -1.39 -12.35
N LYS A 83 -10.96 -0.91 -11.19
CA LYS A 83 -12.06 0.06 -11.11
C LYS A 83 -11.74 1.33 -11.91
N ARG A 84 -10.54 1.89 -11.72
CA ARG A 84 -10.08 3.12 -12.36
C ARG A 84 -10.03 2.99 -13.88
N LEU A 85 -9.61 1.84 -14.39
CA LEU A 85 -9.61 1.52 -15.83
C LEU A 85 -11.04 1.39 -16.38
N ILE A 86 -11.97 0.78 -15.64
CA ILE A 86 -13.39 0.64 -16.02
C ILE A 86 -14.08 2.00 -16.11
N GLU A 87 -13.79 2.89 -15.16
CA GLU A 87 -14.39 4.22 -15.09
C GLU A 87 -13.72 5.24 -16.03
N SER A 88 -12.58 4.91 -16.62
CA SER A 88 -11.84 5.87 -17.44
C SER A 88 -12.40 5.96 -18.86
N THR A 89 -12.66 7.19 -19.31
CA THR A 89 -13.05 7.49 -20.70
C THR A 89 -11.87 7.81 -21.61
N SER A 90 -10.65 7.86 -21.06
CA SER A 90 -9.42 8.17 -21.78
C SER A 90 -8.28 7.22 -21.39
N PRO A 91 -7.26 7.05 -22.25
CA PRO A 91 -6.08 6.28 -21.88
C PRO A 91 -5.39 6.83 -20.63
N LEU A 92 -4.98 5.95 -19.73
CA LEU A 92 -4.30 6.29 -18.47
C LEU A 92 -2.79 6.04 -18.59
N LEU A 93 -1.97 7.02 -18.19
CA LEU A 93 -0.52 6.83 -18.17
C LEU A 93 -0.10 6.00 -16.97
N ILE A 94 0.93 5.18 -17.16
CA ILE A 94 1.48 4.34 -16.09
C ILE A 94 2.10 5.22 -15.00
N ASP A 95 2.76 6.31 -15.36
CA ASP A 95 3.41 7.18 -14.39
C ASP A 95 2.38 7.89 -13.50
N ASP A 96 1.30 8.42 -14.09
CA ASP A 96 0.20 9.04 -13.34
C ASP A 96 -0.47 8.04 -12.39
N LEU A 97 -0.74 6.82 -12.86
CA LEU A 97 -1.29 5.75 -12.02
C LEU A 97 -0.35 5.35 -10.88
N ALA A 98 0.97 5.43 -11.10
CA ALA A 98 1.98 5.06 -10.11
C ALA A 98 2.03 6.12 -8.99
N GLU A 99 1.94 7.39 -9.38
CA GLU A 99 1.80 8.51 -8.45
C GLU A 99 0.48 8.43 -7.69
N GLU A 100 -0.64 8.18 -8.37
CA GLU A 100 -1.99 8.09 -7.78
C GLU A 100 -2.09 7.02 -6.69
N VAL A 101 -1.44 5.86 -6.87
CA VAL A 101 -1.42 4.78 -5.88
C VAL A 101 -0.16 4.77 -4.99
N GLY A 102 0.73 5.76 -5.15
CA GLY A 102 1.92 5.95 -4.31
C GLY A 102 2.98 4.84 -4.41
N VAL A 103 3.18 4.22 -5.58
CA VAL A 103 4.17 3.14 -5.76
C VAL A 103 5.13 3.40 -6.90
N SER A 104 6.27 2.71 -6.89
CA SER A 104 7.20 2.76 -8.02
C SER A 104 6.58 2.19 -9.30
N ARG A 105 7.03 2.70 -10.47
CA ARG A 105 6.63 2.18 -11.79
C ARG A 105 6.80 0.66 -11.91
N SER A 106 7.85 0.09 -11.32
CA SER A 106 8.10 -1.36 -11.35
C SER A 106 7.08 -2.14 -10.52
N THR A 107 6.63 -1.59 -9.38
CA THR A 107 5.57 -2.17 -8.54
C THR A 107 4.23 -2.10 -9.26
N LEU A 108 3.88 -0.93 -9.82
CA LEU A 108 2.65 -0.77 -10.59
C LEU A 108 2.59 -1.74 -11.77
N ASN A 109 3.71 -1.94 -12.50
CA ASN A 109 3.75 -2.92 -13.60
C ASN A 109 3.49 -4.36 -13.14
N LYS A 110 3.88 -4.73 -11.91
CA LYS A 110 3.54 -6.04 -11.34
C LYS A 110 2.05 -6.15 -11.05
N ASP A 111 1.46 -5.12 -10.45
CA ASP A 111 0.03 -5.09 -10.17
C ASP A 111 -0.78 -5.11 -11.47
N LEU A 112 -0.39 -4.34 -12.50
CA LEU A 112 -1.05 -4.31 -13.81
C LEU A 112 -1.03 -5.65 -14.54
N LYS A 113 0.01 -6.49 -14.34
CA LYS A 113 0.00 -7.88 -14.86
C LYS A 113 -1.13 -8.71 -14.22
N GLN A 114 -1.35 -8.53 -12.92
CA GLN A 114 -2.43 -9.23 -12.21
C GLN A 114 -3.81 -8.66 -12.61
N VAL A 115 -3.93 -7.34 -12.76
CA VAL A 115 -5.15 -6.68 -13.26
C VAL A 115 -5.54 -7.24 -14.63
N LYS A 116 -4.59 -7.36 -15.57
CA LYS A 116 -4.82 -7.96 -16.90
C LYS A 116 -5.35 -9.39 -16.81
N SER A 117 -4.67 -10.25 -16.05
CA SER A 117 -5.09 -11.64 -15.87
C SER A 117 -6.47 -11.76 -15.21
N LEU A 118 -6.83 -10.85 -14.29
CA LEU A 118 -8.15 -10.83 -13.67
C LEU A 118 -9.23 -10.35 -14.65
N ALA A 119 -8.95 -9.31 -15.43
CA ALA A 119 -9.86 -8.75 -16.43
C ALA A 119 -10.20 -9.77 -17.54
N GLU A 120 -9.22 -10.58 -17.96
CA GLU A 120 -9.42 -11.64 -18.95
C GLU A 120 -10.48 -12.67 -18.51
N LYS A 121 -10.59 -12.95 -17.20
CA LYS A 121 -11.64 -13.85 -16.66
C LYS A 121 -13.06 -13.32 -16.86
N TYR A 122 -13.19 -12.01 -17.07
CA TYR A 122 -14.45 -11.32 -17.31
C TYR A 122 -14.59 -10.88 -18.77
N PHE A 123 -13.77 -11.42 -19.68
CA PHE A 123 -13.75 -11.08 -21.11
C PHE A 123 -13.40 -9.60 -21.40
N ILE A 124 -12.69 -8.94 -20.49
CA ILE A 124 -12.25 -7.55 -20.65
C ILE A 124 -10.80 -7.54 -21.12
N THR A 125 -10.52 -6.83 -22.22
CA THR A 125 -9.15 -6.70 -22.75
C THR A 125 -8.54 -5.36 -22.33
N ILE A 126 -7.37 -5.39 -21.69
CA ILE A 126 -6.62 -4.17 -21.34
C ILE A 126 -5.41 -4.04 -22.27
N SER A 127 -5.43 -3.03 -23.13
CA SER A 127 -4.35 -2.71 -24.06
C SER A 127 -3.47 -1.59 -23.51
N GLY A 128 -2.15 -1.76 -23.60
CA GLY A 128 -1.19 -0.71 -23.30
C GLY A 128 -0.38 -0.38 -24.53
N LYS A 129 -0.35 0.90 -24.93
CA LYS A 129 0.47 1.38 -26.05
C LYS A 129 1.56 2.34 -25.53
N PRO A 130 2.83 2.19 -25.97
CA PRO A 130 3.89 3.14 -25.64
C PRO A 130 3.45 4.57 -25.99
N ASN A 131 3.72 5.51 -25.08
CA ASN A 131 3.38 6.94 -25.23
C ASN A 131 1.88 7.27 -25.41
N ARG A 132 0.99 6.29 -25.24
CA ARG A 132 -0.46 6.48 -25.38
C ARG A 132 -1.23 6.10 -24.12
N GLY A 133 -0.69 5.21 -23.28
CA GLY A 133 -1.31 4.80 -22.01
C GLY A 133 -2.03 3.45 -22.09
N LEU A 134 -2.78 3.16 -21.03
CA LEU A 134 -3.59 1.97 -20.81
C LEU A 134 -5.07 2.30 -21.08
N GLU A 135 -5.71 1.47 -21.90
CA GLU A 135 -7.12 1.59 -22.25
C GLU A 135 -7.81 0.22 -22.11
N ILE A 136 -9.06 0.23 -21.64
CA ILE A 136 -9.93 -0.93 -21.76
C ILE A 136 -10.48 -0.96 -23.18
N LEU A 137 -10.32 -2.10 -23.84
CA LEU A 137 -11.00 -2.45 -25.06
C LEU A 137 -12.17 -3.35 -24.68
N GLY A 138 -13.39 -2.85 -24.87
CA GLY A 138 -14.58 -3.68 -24.81
C GLY A 138 -14.61 -4.58 -26.04
N SER A 139 -15.00 -5.84 -25.85
CA SER A 139 -15.56 -6.66 -26.93
C SER A 139 -17.05 -6.46 -27.03
#